data_AF-A5LHX1-F1
#
_entry.id   AF-A5LHX1-F1
#
_cell.length_a   1.000
_cell.length_b   1.000
_cell.length_c   1.000
_cell.angle_alpha   90.00
_cell.angle_beta   90.00
_cell.angle_gamma   90.00
#
_symmetry.space_group_name_H-M   'P 1'
#
loop_
_entity.id
_entity.type
_entity.pdbx_description
1 polymer ?
#
loop_
_entity_poly.entity_id
_entity_poly.type
_entity_poly.pdbx_seq_one_letter_code
_entity_poly.pdbx_strand_id
1 'polypeptide(L)'
;MVGYFLILSVIVATARANISGHIATGSCVCVTGSTVNARHTASIHGHIVGTVHSGECYKYNGHMHTADGYTWYQLQHVHGQLAYVAGSLLQTSTASHCSVSTHSGTFATGVVSDKCMQCICDLESGCRPLDCKWDVNSNSCGYMQIKQVYWDDCGKPGGSLEACSKDKHCASQCVQKYMSRYINHYGCAHNCESYARMHNGGPAGCKHTNTLGYWSHIQSQGCSANS
;
A
#
# COMPACT_ATOMS: atom_id res chain seq x y z
N MET A 1 -1.94 8.40 57.13
CA MET A 1 -1.35 7.26 56.39
C MET A 1 -1.47 7.58 54.92
N VAL A 2 -0.36 7.91 54.25
CA VAL A 2 -0.35 8.11 52.79
C VAL A 2 0.63 7.09 52.25
N GLY A 3 0.10 6.03 51.64
CA GLY A 3 0.89 4.95 51.05
C GLY A 3 1.35 5.34 49.66
N TYR A 4 2.67 5.44 49.45
CA TYR A 4 3.26 5.57 48.13
C TYR A 4 3.38 4.17 47.51
N PHE A 5 2.60 3.92 46.45
CA PHE A 5 2.79 2.75 45.59
C PHE A 5 3.93 3.06 44.61
N LEU A 6 5.05 2.35 44.75
CA LEU A 6 6.13 2.33 43.76
C LEU A 6 5.65 1.51 42.54
N ILE A 7 5.32 2.19 41.45
CA ILE A 7 5.08 1.55 40.15
C ILE A 7 6.46 1.26 39.53
N LEU A 8 6.93 0.01 39.67
CA LEU A 8 8.07 -0.49 38.90
C LEU A 8 7.63 -0.68 37.45
N SER A 9 7.94 0.29 36.60
CA SER A 9 7.81 0.14 35.15
C SER A 9 8.89 -0.81 34.65
N VAL A 10 8.54 -2.08 34.42
CA VAL A 10 9.41 -3.04 33.73
C VAL A 10 9.48 -2.63 32.26
N ILE A 11 10.58 -1.98 31.86
CA ILE A 11 10.87 -1.71 30.45
C ILE A 11 11.38 -3.03 29.84
N VAL A 12 10.48 -3.79 29.21
CA VAL A 12 10.88 -4.94 28.40
C VAL A 12 11.50 -4.39 27.11
N ALA A 13 12.83 -4.32 27.07
CA ALA A 13 13.56 -4.09 25.82
C ALA A 13 13.41 -5.35 24.96
N THR A 14 12.52 -5.31 23.97
CA THR A 14 12.38 -6.40 23.01
C THR A 14 13.58 -6.40 22.06
N ALA A 15 14.45 -7.40 22.19
CA ALA A 15 15.50 -7.65 21.21
C ALA A 15 14.84 -7.98 19.87
N ARG A 16 14.97 -7.06 18.90
CA ARG A 16 14.46 -7.21 17.54
C ARG A 16 15.47 -7.99 16.70
N ALA A 17 15.40 -9.32 16.79
CA ALA A 17 16.17 -10.20 15.91
C ALA A 17 15.37 -10.51 14.64
N ASN A 18 16.07 -10.59 13.51
CA ASN A 18 15.47 -11.05 12.27
C ASN A 18 15.06 -12.52 12.38
N ILE A 19 14.06 -12.94 11.60
CA ILE A 19 13.48 -14.29 11.73
C ILE A 19 14.32 -15.31 10.94
N SER A 20 14.68 -16.43 11.57
CA SER A 20 15.44 -17.52 10.94
C SER A 20 14.92 -18.93 11.24
N GLY A 21 13.76 -19.06 11.88
CA GLY A 21 13.20 -20.35 12.28
C GLY A 21 11.67 -20.42 12.17
N HIS A 22 11.09 -21.51 12.67
CA HIS A 22 9.65 -21.71 12.65
C HIS A 22 8.93 -20.65 13.49
N ILE A 23 7.86 -20.09 12.92
CA ILE A 23 6.92 -19.20 13.59
C ILE A 23 5.49 -19.70 13.34
N ALA A 24 4.56 -19.39 14.24
CA ALA A 24 3.18 -19.84 14.10
C ALA A 24 2.50 -19.18 12.88
N THR A 25 1.71 -19.93 12.11
CA THR A 25 0.84 -19.38 11.07
C THR A 25 -0.03 -18.26 11.66
N GLY A 26 -0.17 -17.15 10.93
CA GLY A 26 -0.87 -15.96 11.38
C GLY A 26 -0.04 -15.00 12.25
N SER A 27 1.20 -15.36 12.61
CA SER A 27 2.11 -14.44 13.31
C SER A 27 2.30 -13.14 12.54
N CYS A 28 2.36 -12.03 13.28
CA CYS A 28 2.65 -10.73 12.71
C CYS A 28 4.16 -10.58 12.49
N VAL A 29 4.55 -10.23 11.27
CA VAL A 29 5.94 -9.97 10.92
C VAL A 29 6.06 -8.64 10.18
N CYS A 30 7.05 -7.84 10.55
CA CYS A 30 7.26 -6.51 9.99
C CYS A 30 8.59 -6.44 9.24
N VAL A 31 8.59 -5.70 8.14
CA VAL A 31 9.76 -5.50 7.28
C VAL A 31 10.76 -4.58 7.99
N THR A 32 12.03 -4.97 7.96
CA THR A 32 13.13 -4.21 8.60
C THR A 32 14.04 -3.51 7.59
N GLY A 33 14.03 -3.91 6.32
CA GLY A 33 14.79 -3.26 5.25
C GLY A 33 14.05 -2.05 4.65
N SER A 34 14.80 -1.04 4.20
CA SER A 34 14.23 0.18 3.58
C SER A 34 13.33 -0.12 2.38
N THR A 35 13.82 -0.97 1.46
CA THR A 35 13.09 -1.50 0.31
C THR A 35 13.46 -2.96 0.12
N VAL A 36 12.48 -3.85 0.16
CA VAL A 36 12.67 -5.29 0.12
C VAL A 36 11.83 -5.89 -0.99
N ASN A 37 12.44 -6.72 -1.83
CA ASN A 37 11.71 -7.44 -2.87
C ASN A 37 10.86 -8.56 -2.25
N ALA A 38 9.56 -8.49 -2.49
CA ALA A 38 8.63 -9.58 -2.24
C ALA A 38 8.45 -10.40 -3.52
N ARG A 39 8.57 -11.72 -3.43
CA ARG A 39 8.70 -12.60 -4.60
C ARG A 39 7.60 -13.65 -4.66
N HIS A 40 7.28 -14.10 -5.87
CA HIS A 40 6.26 -15.13 -6.07
C HIS A 40 6.72 -16.50 -5.55
N THR A 41 8.02 -16.78 -5.62
CA THR A 41 8.65 -18.02 -5.14
C THR A 41 9.73 -17.71 -4.10
N ALA A 42 10.02 -18.69 -3.25
CA ALA A 42 11.07 -18.63 -2.25
C ALA A 42 12.47 -18.75 -2.87
N SER A 43 12.87 -17.79 -3.71
CA SER A 43 14.17 -17.77 -4.38
C SER A 43 14.56 -16.35 -4.78
N ILE A 44 15.87 -16.06 -4.79
CA ILE A 44 16.40 -14.79 -5.30
C ILE A 44 16.18 -14.63 -6.82
N HIS A 45 15.93 -15.73 -7.54
CA HIS A 45 15.61 -15.75 -8.96
C HIS A 45 14.09 -15.71 -9.23
N GLY A 46 13.26 -15.77 -8.18
CA GLY A 46 11.81 -15.69 -8.30
C GLY A 46 11.34 -14.32 -8.82
N HIS A 47 10.29 -14.33 -9.64
CA HIS A 47 9.60 -13.11 -10.09
C HIS A 47 9.25 -12.21 -8.90
N ILE A 48 9.58 -10.92 -9.00
CA ILE A 48 9.27 -9.91 -7.98
C ILE A 48 7.80 -9.51 -8.17
N VAL A 49 6.97 -9.84 -7.18
CA VAL A 49 5.54 -9.46 -7.17
C VAL A 49 5.32 -8.04 -6.63
N GLY A 50 6.33 -7.48 -5.98
CA GLY A 50 6.36 -6.08 -5.55
C GLY A 50 7.50 -5.81 -4.57
N THR A 51 7.58 -4.57 -4.09
CA THR A 51 8.50 -4.16 -3.03
C THR A 51 7.72 -3.82 -1.77
N VAL A 52 8.23 -4.26 -0.62
CA VAL A 52 7.73 -3.90 0.71
C VAL A 52 8.77 -3.04 1.43
N HIS A 53 8.33 -2.20 2.35
CA HIS A 53 9.12 -1.13 2.95
C HIS A 53 9.21 -1.26 4.46
N SER A 54 10.27 -0.70 5.04
CA SER A 54 10.53 -0.75 6.48
C SER A 54 9.30 -0.29 7.28
N GLY A 55 8.88 -1.12 8.24
CA GLY A 55 7.73 -0.87 9.10
C GLY A 55 6.41 -1.44 8.59
N GLU A 56 6.30 -1.86 7.32
CA GLU A 56 5.12 -2.58 6.84
C GLU A 56 5.03 -3.95 7.51
N CYS A 57 3.84 -4.32 7.97
CA CYS A 57 3.62 -5.55 8.72
C CYS A 57 2.59 -6.44 8.02
N TYR A 58 2.89 -7.73 7.96
CA TYR A 58 2.07 -8.73 7.29
C TYR A 58 1.89 -9.95 8.18
N LYS A 59 0.83 -10.71 7.92
CA LYS A 59 0.64 -12.01 8.56
C LYS A 59 1.41 -13.08 7.81
N TYR A 60 2.10 -13.94 8.55
CA TYR A 60 2.74 -15.12 8.00
C TYR A 60 1.70 -16.17 7.58
N ASN A 61 1.81 -16.70 6.37
CA ASN A 61 0.87 -17.65 5.77
C ASN A 61 1.12 -19.12 6.16
N GLY A 62 2.16 -19.41 6.95
CA GLY A 62 2.46 -20.79 7.36
C GLY A 62 3.44 -21.54 6.45
N HIS A 63 3.85 -20.96 5.32
CA HIS A 63 4.80 -21.57 4.40
C HIS A 63 6.21 -20.98 4.54
N MET A 64 7.15 -21.82 5.00
CA MET A 64 8.56 -21.52 5.12
C MET A 64 9.35 -22.42 4.17
N HIS A 65 10.32 -21.86 3.46
CA HIS A 65 11.20 -22.61 2.58
C HIS A 65 12.62 -22.06 2.63
N THR A 66 13.62 -22.94 2.65
CA THR A 66 15.03 -22.53 2.65
C THR A 66 15.63 -22.77 1.27
N ALA A 67 16.08 -21.70 0.63
CA ALA A 67 16.72 -21.72 -0.68
C ALA A 67 17.61 -20.47 -0.85
N ASP A 68 18.64 -20.58 -1.69
CA ASP A 68 19.57 -19.50 -2.02
C ASP A 68 20.27 -18.84 -0.80
N GLY A 69 20.44 -19.60 0.29
CA GLY A 69 21.03 -19.12 1.54
C GLY A 69 20.07 -18.34 2.45
N TYR A 70 18.78 -18.27 2.11
CA TYR A 70 17.76 -17.60 2.91
C TYR A 70 16.67 -18.55 3.37
N THR A 71 16.12 -18.29 4.55
CA THR A 71 14.82 -18.82 4.97
C THR A 71 13.74 -17.83 4.54
N TRP A 72 12.90 -18.25 3.61
CA TRP A 72 11.80 -17.46 3.04
C TRP A 72 10.52 -17.72 3.79
N TYR A 73 9.75 -16.66 4.03
CA TYR A 73 8.46 -16.70 4.69
C TYR A 73 7.39 -16.18 3.73
N GLN A 74 6.37 -16.97 3.47
CA GLN A 74 5.23 -16.51 2.68
C GLN A 74 4.35 -15.61 3.54
N LEU A 75 4.15 -14.39 3.09
CA LEU A 75 3.34 -13.37 3.74
C LEU A 75 1.99 -13.25 3.04
N GLN A 76 0.96 -12.93 3.82
CA GLN A 76 -0.40 -12.69 3.35
C GLN A 76 -0.58 -11.24 2.90
N HIS A 77 -1.36 -11.04 1.84
CA HIS A 77 -1.83 -9.72 1.37
C HIS A 77 -0.71 -8.72 1.05
N VAL A 78 0.47 -9.18 0.66
CA VAL A 78 1.48 -8.30 0.07
C VAL A 78 0.96 -7.81 -1.28
N HIS A 79 0.46 -6.58 -1.31
CA HIS A 79 -0.23 -6.00 -2.47
C HIS A 79 -1.39 -6.88 -2.97
N GLY A 80 -2.20 -7.40 -2.03
CA GLY A 80 -3.36 -8.22 -2.35
C GLY A 80 -3.06 -9.67 -2.74
N GLN A 81 -1.79 -10.10 -2.72
CA GLN A 81 -1.40 -11.47 -3.06
C GLN A 81 -0.46 -12.08 -2.00
N LEU A 82 -0.18 -13.38 -2.13
CA LEU A 82 0.84 -14.04 -1.34
C LEU A 82 2.23 -13.72 -1.90
N ALA A 83 3.20 -13.48 -1.02
CA ALA A 83 4.57 -13.23 -1.45
C ALA A 83 5.59 -13.76 -0.44
N TYR A 84 6.71 -14.27 -0.94
CA TYR A 84 7.85 -14.67 -0.14
C TYR A 84 8.78 -13.48 0.11
N VAL A 85 9.18 -13.32 1.38
CA VAL A 85 10.20 -12.36 1.81
C VAL A 85 11.23 -13.11 2.66
N ALA A 86 12.51 -12.75 2.52
CA ALA A 86 13.59 -13.34 3.30
C ALA A 86 13.45 -12.97 4.78
N GLY A 87 13.54 -13.96 5.67
CA GLY A 87 13.38 -13.77 7.11
C GLY A 87 14.44 -12.86 7.73
N SER A 88 15.63 -12.76 7.11
CA SER A 88 16.68 -11.80 7.47
C SER A 88 16.26 -10.32 7.31
N LEU A 89 15.11 -10.06 6.67
CA LEU A 89 14.54 -8.73 6.45
C LEU A 89 13.16 -8.58 7.13
N LEU A 90 12.83 -9.50 8.04
CA LEU A 90 11.59 -9.53 8.79
C LEU A 90 11.88 -9.67 10.29
N GLN A 91 11.03 -9.08 11.12
CA GLN A 91 11.01 -9.28 12.57
C GLN A 91 9.60 -9.63 13.03
N THR A 92 9.47 -10.44 14.08
CA THR A 92 8.16 -10.67 14.70
C THR A 92 7.68 -9.40 15.41
N SER A 93 6.37 -9.20 15.45
CA SER A 93 5.76 -8.08 16.16
C SER A 93 4.51 -8.53 16.91
N THR A 94 3.98 -7.68 17.77
CA THR A 94 2.73 -7.95 18.47
C THR A 94 1.60 -8.07 17.46
N ALA A 95 0.59 -8.89 17.79
CA ALA A 95 -0.56 -9.07 16.92
C ALA A 95 -1.21 -7.73 16.54
N SER A 96 -1.19 -6.71 17.41
CA SER A 96 -1.70 -5.35 17.15
C SER A 96 -1.14 -4.70 15.87
N HIS A 97 0.13 -4.93 15.54
CA HIS A 97 0.75 -4.40 14.31
C HIS A 97 0.19 -5.02 13.02
N CYS A 98 -0.39 -6.22 13.13
CA CYS A 98 -1.10 -6.89 12.04
C CYS A 98 -2.59 -7.08 12.36
N SER A 99 -3.10 -6.44 13.43
CA SER A 99 -4.51 -6.53 13.85
C SER A 99 -5.41 -5.72 12.93
N VAL A 100 -4.81 -4.96 12.02
CA VAL A 100 -5.42 -4.59 10.74
C VAL A 100 -5.38 -5.85 9.85
N SER A 101 -6.24 -6.81 10.19
CA SER A 101 -6.51 -7.94 9.30
C SER A 101 -7.19 -7.37 8.06
N THR A 102 -6.53 -7.51 6.92
CA THR A 102 -6.78 -6.87 5.62
C THR A 102 -6.30 -5.42 5.55
N HIS A 103 -5.34 -5.15 4.66
CA HIS A 103 -4.95 -3.81 4.21
C HIS A 103 -6.11 -3.09 3.45
N SER A 104 -7.37 -3.44 3.71
CA SER A 104 -8.55 -2.78 3.16
C SER A 104 -8.94 -1.50 3.93
N GLY A 105 -8.16 -1.09 4.94
CA GLY A 105 -8.45 0.05 5.80
C GLY A 105 -7.61 1.32 5.56
N THR A 106 -6.32 1.17 5.22
CA THR A 106 -5.33 2.27 5.16
C THR A 106 -4.76 2.45 3.75
N PHE A 107 -4.27 3.65 3.43
CA PHE A 107 -3.60 3.91 2.15
C PHE A 107 -2.17 3.36 2.13
N ALA A 108 -1.65 3.09 0.94
CA ALA A 108 -0.24 2.78 0.72
C ALA A 108 0.62 4.05 0.80
N THR A 109 1.78 3.94 1.43
CA THR A 109 2.76 5.03 1.51
C THR A 109 3.39 5.32 0.15
N GLY A 110 3.74 6.58 -0.10
CA GLY A 110 4.44 6.98 -1.32
C GLY A 110 4.49 8.50 -1.49
N VAL A 111 4.62 8.96 -2.75
CA VAL A 111 4.75 10.40 -3.09
C VAL A 111 3.48 11.20 -2.86
N VAL A 112 2.32 10.53 -2.89
CA VAL A 112 1.03 11.14 -2.56
C VAL A 112 0.80 10.96 -1.05
N SER A 113 0.49 12.03 -0.34
CA SER A 113 0.18 11.98 1.09
C SER A 113 -1.13 11.21 1.37
N ASP A 114 -1.27 10.71 2.60
CA ASP A 114 -2.51 10.06 3.05
C ASP A 114 -3.72 11.00 2.98
N LYS A 115 -3.53 12.28 3.30
CA LYS A 115 -4.63 13.25 3.24
C LYS A 115 -5.03 13.51 1.78
N CYS A 116 -4.10 13.66 0.84
CA CYS A 116 -4.46 13.77 -0.58
C CYS A 116 -5.17 12.51 -1.10
N MET A 117 -4.67 11.32 -0.75
CA MET A 117 -5.32 10.04 -1.07
C MET A 117 -6.75 9.97 -0.53
N GLN A 118 -6.98 10.44 0.70
CA GLN A 118 -8.29 10.49 1.31
C GLN A 118 -9.27 11.32 0.47
N CYS A 119 -8.88 12.51 0.02
CA CYS A 119 -9.75 13.38 -0.79
C CYS A 119 -10.10 12.74 -2.14
N ILE A 120 -9.11 12.14 -2.81
CA ILE A 120 -9.35 11.41 -4.07
C ILE A 120 -10.33 10.26 -3.81
N CYS A 121 -10.09 9.45 -2.77
CA CYS A 121 -10.95 8.33 -2.39
C CYS A 121 -12.40 8.77 -2.09
N ASP A 122 -12.56 9.85 -1.32
CA ASP A 122 -13.86 10.40 -0.94
C ASP A 122 -14.63 10.95 -2.15
N LEU A 123 -13.96 11.66 -3.05
CA LEU A 123 -14.59 12.15 -4.27
C LEU A 123 -14.99 11.02 -5.23
N GLU A 124 -14.13 10.02 -5.41
CA GLU A 124 -14.36 8.93 -6.38
C GLU A 124 -15.45 7.96 -5.93
N SER A 125 -15.56 7.66 -4.64
CA SER A 125 -16.47 6.60 -4.16
C SER A 125 -17.14 6.86 -2.80
N GLY A 126 -16.87 8.01 -2.18
CA GLY A 126 -17.08 8.18 -0.74
C GLY A 126 -16.16 7.24 0.06
N CYS A 127 -14.99 6.95 -0.49
CA CYS A 127 -13.99 6.00 -0.03
C CYS A 127 -14.53 4.61 0.34
N ARG A 128 -15.30 4.01 -0.60
CA ARG A 128 -15.91 2.68 -0.47
C ARG A 128 -15.49 1.75 -1.61
N PRO A 129 -15.44 0.43 -1.38
CA PRO A 129 -15.08 -0.56 -2.40
C PRO A 129 -16.25 -0.80 -3.37
N LEU A 130 -16.52 0.16 -4.26
CA LEU A 130 -17.61 0.03 -5.24
C LEU A 130 -17.29 -1.05 -6.28
N ASP A 131 -18.34 -1.70 -6.78
CA ASP A 131 -18.23 -2.57 -7.94
C ASP A 131 -17.74 -1.80 -9.17
N CYS A 132 -17.17 -2.53 -10.13
CA CYS A 132 -16.80 -1.98 -11.40
C CYS A 132 -18.04 -1.50 -12.16
N LYS A 133 -18.05 -0.24 -12.58
CA LYS A 133 -19.12 0.33 -13.40
C LYS A 133 -18.55 0.81 -14.73
N TRP A 134 -19.25 0.52 -15.81
CA TRP A 134 -18.91 1.05 -17.13
C TRP A 134 -18.98 2.57 -17.12
N ASP A 135 -17.86 3.22 -17.43
CA ASP A 135 -17.69 4.66 -17.46
C ASP A 135 -16.70 5.08 -18.55
N VAL A 136 -17.23 5.73 -19.60
CA VAL A 136 -16.48 6.25 -20.76
C VAL A 136 -15.42 5.26 -21.28
N ASN A 137 -15.85 4.36 -22.16
CA ASN A 137 -15.02 3.40 -22.90
C ASN A 137 -14.33 2.28 -22.09
N SER A 138 -14.46 2.24 -20.76
CA SER A 138 -13.99 1.13 -19.92
C SER A 138 -14.68 1.10 -18.56
N ASN A 139 -14.42 0.07 -17.74
CA ASN A 139 -14.89 0.03 -16.35
C ASN A 139 -14.01 0.89 -15.44
N SER A 140 -14.65 1.65 -14.54
CA SER A 140 -14.04 2.27 -13.36
C SER A 140 -14.38 1.44 -12.12
N CYS A 141 -13.39 1.11 -11.29
CA CYS A 141 -13.56 0.15 -10.20
C CYS A 141 -13.14 0.70 -8.83
N GLY A 142 -13.88 0.32 -7.79
CA GLY A 142 -13.42 0.36 -6.39
C GLY A 142 -13.21 1.76 -5.79
N TYR A 143 -12.32 1.80 -4.79
CA TYR A 143 -12.09 2.97 -3.94
C TYR A 143 -11.73 4.24 -4.71
N MET A 144 -10.89 4.09 -5.73
CA MET A 144 -10.31 5.20 -6.50
C MET A 144 -10.83 5.26 -7.94
N GLN A 145 -11.89 4.49 -8.27
CA GLN A 145 -12.46 4.41 -9.62
C GLN A 145 -11.40 4.14 -10.71
N ILE A 146 -10.49 3.21 -10.45
CA ILE A 146 -9.36 2.89 -11.34
C ILE A 146 -9.89 2.20 -12.61
N LYS A 147 -9.37 2.61 -13.77
CA LYS A 147 -9.64 2.00 -15.08
C LYS A 147 -8.56 0.99 -15.46
N GLN A 148 -8.87 0.08 -16.39
CA GLN A 148 -7.95 -0.97 -16.82
C GLN A 148 -6.57 -0.44 -17.27
N VAL A 149 -6.54 0.60 -18.11
CA VAL A 149 -5.28 1.20 -18.60
C VAL A 149 -4.46 1.82 -17.46
N TYR A 150 -5.12 2.45 -16.49
CA TYR A 150 -4.47 3.00 -15.31
C TYR A 150 -3.81 1.87 -14.50
N TRP A 151 -4.54 0.78 -14.27
CA TRP A 151 -4.03 -0.39 -13.53
C TRP A 151 -2.89 -1.11 -14.26
N ASP A 152 -2.97 -1.21 -15.58
CA ASP A 152 -1.87 -1.71 -16.40
C ASP A 152 -0.62 -0.84 -16.22
N ASP A 153 -0.81 0.48 -16.19
CA ASP A 153 0.30 1.42 -16.06
C ASP A 153 0.94 1.48 -14.68
N CYS A 154 0.19 1.19 -13.62
CA CYS A 154 0.72 1.08 -12.26
C CYS A 154 1.36 -0.29 -11.95
N GLY A 155 1.50 -1.16 -12.96
CA GLY A 155 2.18 -2.44 -12.85
C GLY A 155 1.31 -3.59 -12.36
N LYS A 156 0.00 -3.51 -12.59
CA LYS A 156 -0.95 -4.62 -12.40
C LYS A 156 -0.96 -5.28 -10.99
N PRO A 157 -0.95 -4.51 -9.88
CA PRO A 157 -0.95 -5.09 -8.54
C PRO A 157 -2.27 -5.83 -8.23
N GLY A 158 -2.27 -6.74 -7.26
CA GLY A 158 -3.49 -7.37 -6.73
C GLY A 158 -4.16 -8.40 -7.64
N GLY A 159 -3.45 -8.94 -8.63
CA GLY A 159 -3.91 -10.06 -9.47
C GLY A 159 -4.94 -9.70 -10.56
N SER A 160 -5.89 -8.81 -10.26
CA SER A 160 -6.81 -8.23 -11.24
C SER A 160 -7.16 -6.78 -10.89
N LEU A 161 -7.66 -6.03 -11.88
CA LEU A 161 -8.17 -4.67 -11.68
C LEU A 161 -9.21 -4.64 -10.55
N GLU A 162 -10.21 -5.52 -10.61
CA GLU A 162 -11.31 -5.52 -9.66
C GLU A 162 -10.85 -5.87 -8.24
N ALA A 163 -10.04 -6.93 -8.10
CA ALA A 163 -9.53 -7.36 -6.80
C ALA A 163 -8.67 -6.26 -6.15
N CYS A 164 -7.79 -5.64 -6.93
CA CYS A 164 -6.96 -4.55 -6.43
C CYS A 164 -7.78 -3.30 -6.12
N SER A 165 -8.72 -2.92 -6.98
CA SER A 165 -9.50 -1.69 -6.80
C SER A 165 -10.43 -1.77 -5.58
N LYS A 166 -10.89 -2.98 -5.23
CA LYS A 166 -11.70 -3.25 -4.03
C LYS A 166 -10.87 -3.43 -2.76
N ASP A 167 -9.54 -3.39 -2.82
CA ASP A 167 -8.65 -3.34 -1.66
C ASP A 167 -8.02 -1.94 -1.55
N LYS A 168 -8.28 -1.23 -0.44
CA LYS A 168 -7.92 0.19 -0.32
C LYS A 168 -6.42 0.43 -0.47
N HIS A 169 -5.60 -0.41 0.14
CA HIS A 169 -4.16 -0.30 0.03
C HIS A 169 -3.66 -0.67 -1.36
N CYS A 170 -4.16 -1.72 -2.00
CA CYS A 170 -3.78 -2.05 -3.37
C CYS A 170 -4.16 -0.93 -4.35
N ALA A 171 -5.39 -0.40 -4.25
CA ALA A 171 -5.85 0.71 -5.07
C ALA A 171 -4.98 1.95 -4.89
N SER A 172 -4.70 2.36 -3.65
CA SER A 172 -3.82 3.50 -3.39
C SER A 172 -2.37 3.24 -3.79
N GLN A 173 -1.86 2.01 -3.66
CA GLN A 173 -0.54 1.65 -4.17
C GLN A 173 -0.47 1.83 -5.69
N CYS A 174 -1.53 1.44 -6.40
CA CYS A 174 -1.62 1.66 -7.84
C CYS A 174 -1.54 3.17 -8.15
N VAL A 175 -2.26 4.02 -7.41
CA VAL A 175 -2.14 5.49 -7.54
C VAL A 175 -0.72 5.97 -7.23
N GLN A 176 -0.08 5.51 -6.15
CA GLN A 176 1.31 5.87 -5.80
C GLN A 176 2.30 5.56 -6.95
N LYS A 177 2.19 4.36 -7.53
CA LYS A 177 3.04 3.92 -8.66
C LYS A 177 2.75 4.72 -9.92
N TYR A 178 1.48 4.99 -10.21
CA TYR A 178 1.08 5.80 -11.35
C TYR A 178 1.64 7.23 -11.27
N MET A 179 1.52 7.88 -10.11
CA MET A 179 2.10 9.20 -9.89
C MET A 179 3.62 9.17 -10.01
N SER A 180 4.28 8.21 -9.36
CA SER A 180 5.74 8.06 -9.44
C SER A 180 6.25 7.87 -10.87
N ARG A 181 5.48 7.14 -11.70
CA ARG A 181 5.80 6.91 -13.11
C ARG A 181 5.72 8.18 -13.96
N TYR A 182 4.70 9.02 -13.74
CA TYR A 182 4.34 10.09 -14.68
C TYR A 182 4.64 11.51 -14.22
N ILE A 183 4.70 11.77 -12.90
CA ILE A 183 4.76 13.14 -12.35
C ILE A 183 5.94 13.95 -12.91
N ASN A 184 7.13 13.34 -12.96
CA ASN A 184 8.35 13.97 -13.47
C ASN A 184 8.33 14.07 -15.00
N HIS A 185 7.87 13.03 -15.68
CA HIS A 185 7.87 12.96 -17.15
C HIS A 185 7.05 14.11 -17.77
N TYR A 186 5.92 14.46 -17.15
CA TYR A 186 5.06 15.55 -17.61
C TYR A 186 5.36 16.91 -16.94
N GLY A 187 6.41 17.01 -16.13
CA GLY A 187 6.80 18.25 -15.46
C GLY A 187 5.69 18.83 -14.58
N CYS A 188 4.97 17.96 -13.87
CA CYS A 188 3.93 18.33 -12.92
C CYS A 188 4.57 18.65 -11.55
N ALA A 189 3.91 19.50 -10.77
CA ALA A 189 4.37 19.80 -9.41
C ALA A 189 4.10 18.61 -8.48
N HIS A 190 5.01 18.31 -7.55
CA HIS A 190 4.83 17.22 -6.58
C HIS A 190 3.91 17.67 -5.44
N ASN A 191 2.62 17.77 -5.74
CA ASN A 191 1.60 18.30 -4.83
C ASN A 191 0.22 17.69 -5.13
N CYS A 192 -0.71 17.82 -4.19
CA CYS A 192 -2.01 17.16 -4.27
C CYS A 192 -2.85 17.63 -5.47
N GLU A 193 -2.74 18.90 -5.88
CA GLU A 193 -3.42 19.39 -7.09
C GLU A 193 -3.00 18.58 -8.31
N SER A 194 -1.69 18.41 -8.52
CA SER A 194 -1.18 17.67 -9.68
C SER A 194 -1.55 16.20 -9.60
N TYR A 195 -1.43 15.58 -8.42
CA TYR A 195 -1.80 14.18 -8.23
C TYR A 195 -3.28 13.93 -8.50
N ALA A 196 -4.18 14.75 -7.96
CA ALA A 196 -5.63 14.66 -8.19
C ALA A 196 -5.98 14.87 -9.67
N ARG A 197 -5.38 15.87 -10.31
CA ARG A 197 -5.64 16.16 -11.74
C ARG A 197 -5.09 15.08 -12.66
N MET A 198 -3.96 14.46 -12.34
CA MET A 198 -3.44 13.30 -13.07
C MET A 198 -4.28 12.06 -12.84
N HIS A 199 -4.84 11.88 -11.63
CA HIS A 199 -5.76 10.78 -11.35
C HIS A 199 -7.00 10.86 -12.26
N ASN A 200 -7.60 12.05 -12.37
CA ASN A 200 -8.77 12.28 -13.21
C ASN A 200 -8.46 12.33 -14.72
N GLY A 201 -7.35 12.95 -15.11
CA GLY A 201 -7.05 13.30 -16.50
C GLY A 201 -5.99 12.44 -17.19
N GLY A 202 -5.49 11.40 -16.52
CA GLY A 202 -4.40 10.57 -17.03
C GLY A 202 -3.01 11.21 -16.90
N PRO A 203 -2.00 10.72 -17.64
CA PRO A 203 -0.60 11.00 -17.33
C PRO A 203 -0.22 12.50 -17.37
N ALA A 204 -0.80 13.26 -18.30
CA ALA A 204 -0.59 14.71 -18.44
C ALA A 204 -1.68 15.55 -17.77
N GLY A 205 -2.55 14.96 -16.95
CA GLY A 205 -3.77 15.61 -16.43
C GLY A 205 -3.53 16.93 -15.69
N CYS A 206 -2.36 17.12 -15.07
CA CYS A 206 -1.96 18.38 -14.43
C CYS A 206 -1.84 19.57 -15.42
N LYS A 207 -1.74 19.31 -16.72
CA LYS A 207 -1.63 20.32 -17.78
C LYS A 207 -2.97 20.61 -18.46
N HIS A 208 -3.95 19.74 -18.30
CA HIS A 208 -5.23 19.87 -18.99
C HIS A 208 -6.19 20.76 -18.19
N THR A 209 -6.85 21.71 -18.85
CA THR A 209 -7.79 22.62 -18.19
C THR A 209 -9.10 21.93 -17.80
N ASN A 210 -9.48 20.85 -18.48
CA ASN A 210 -10.68 20.08 -18.15
C ASN A 210 -10.60 19.34 -16.80
N THR A 211 -9.42 19.18 -16.20
CA THR A 211 -9.24 18.59 -14.86
C THR A 211 -9.37 19.62 -13.73
N LEU A 212 -9.48 20.92 -14.04
CA LEU A 212 -9.63 21.97 -13.03
C LEU A 212 -10.97 21.88 -12.28
N GLY A 213 -12.02 21.42 -12.95
CA GLY A 213 -13.31 21.14 -12.30
C GLY A 213 -13.19 20.05 -11.24
N TYR A 214 -12.52 18.94 -11.58
CA TYR A 214 -12.22 17.86 -10.63
C TYR A 214 -11.42 18.36 -9.42
N TRP A 215 -10.38 19.16 -9.67
CA TRP A 215 -9.59 19.78 -8.58
C TRP A 215 -10.45 20.67 -7.68
N SER A 216 -11.36 21.46 -8.26
CA SER A 216 -12.27 22.31 -7.49
C SER A 216 -13.17 21.50 -6.54
N HIS A 217 -13.60 20.31 -6.97
CA HIS A 217 -14.35 19.37 -6.11
C HIS A 217 -13.50 18.80 -4.97
N ILE A 218 -12.24 18.44 -5.24
CA ILE A 218 -11.28 18.04 -4.18
C ILE A 218 -11.08 19.16 -3.17
N GLN A 219 -10.95 20.41 -3.63
CA GLN A 219 -10.82 21.57 -2.73
C GLN A 219 -12.06 21.77 -1.86
N SER A 220 -13.26 21.54 -2.40
CA SER A 220 -14.51 21.65 -1.65
C SER A 220 -14.62 20.66 -0.48
N GLN A 221 -13.79 19.60 -0.47
CA GLN A 221 -13.67 18.65 0.63
C GLN A 221 -12.65 19.09 1.71
N GLY A 222 -12.06 20.28 1.60
CA GLY A 222 -11.08 20.81 2.57
C GLY A 222 -9.62 20.49 2.22
N CYS A 223 -9.35 20.08 0.98
CA CYS A 223 -8.03 19.72 0.51
C CYS A 223 -7.37 20.87 -0.27
N SER A 224 -6.05 20.92 -0.24
CA SER A 224 -5.22 21.98 -0.82
C SER A 224 -4.03 21.35 -1.52
N ALA A 225 -3.24 22.13 -2.26
CA ALA A 225 -2.05 21.61 -2.93
C ALA A 225 -1.08 20.92 -1.94
N ASN A 226 -1.05 21.35 -0.68
CA ASN A 226 -0.20 20.77 0.37
C ASN A 226 -0.90 19.69 1.21
N SER A 227 -2.11 19.28 0.82
CA SER A 227 -2.78 18.15 1.48
C SER A 227 -2.03 16.86 1.21
#